data_AF-A0A7K3G991-F1
#
_entry.id   AF-A0A7K3G991-F1
#
_cell.length_a   1.000
_cell.length_b   1.000
_cell.length_c   1.000
_cell.angle_alpha   90.00
_cell.angle_beta   90.00
_cell.angle_gamma   90.00
#
_symmetry.space_group_name_H-M   'P 1'
#
loop_
_entity.id
_entity.type
_entity.pdbx_description
1 polymer ?
#
loop_
_entity_poly.entity_id
_entity_poly.type
_entity_poly.pdbx_seq_one_letter_code
_entity_poly.pdbx_strand_id
1 'polypeptide(L)'
;MSELERITARRSELGALAEDLGKRLGEAEAEAAAVAPVKAQVAGRAVLLIPHRGDAPDGSALPDDYRKILAVVRTAGGPVQVRAVGEELGRGVGWLRGARAGRGV
;
A
#
# COMPACT_ATOMS: atom_id res chain seq x y z
N MET A 1 13.50 -6.23 44.95
CA MET A 1 13.94 -5.17 44.02
C MET A 1 13.24 -3.88 44.38
N SER A 2 14.01 -2.82 44.56
CA SER A 2 13.54 -1.47 44.83
C SER A 2 12.97 -0.81 43.56
N GLU A 3 12.18 0.25 43.75
CA GLU A 3 11.54 0.97 42.64
C GLU A 3 12.56 1.70 41.74
N LEU A 4 13.65 2.19 42.31
CA LEU A 4 14.75 2.81 41.57
C LEU A 4 15.45 1.82 40.64
N GLU A 5 15.71 0.59 41.10
CA GLU A 5 16.31 -0.48 40.28
C GLU A 5 15.41 -0.86 39.09
N ARG A 6 14.09 -0.83 39.27
CA ARG A 6 13.14 -1.07 38.17
C ARG A 6 13.17 0.04 37.13
N ILE A 7 13.26 1.29 37.58
CA ILE A 7 13.32 2.45 36.68
C ILE A 7 14.63 2.46 35.90
N THR A 8 15.77 2.15 36.54
CA THR A 8 17.07 2.09 35.86
C THR A 8 17.13 0.95 34.84
N ALA A 9 16.61 -0.23 35.20
CA ALA A 9 16.49 -1.37 34.28
C ALA A 9 15.59 -1.04 33.08
N ARG A 10 14.43 -0.42 33.30
CA ARG A 10 13.54 -0.03 32.19
C ARG A 10 14.17 1.01 31.28
N ARG A 11 14.95 1.95 31.83
CA ARG A 11 15.65 2.97 31.04
C ARG A 11 16.74 2.36 30.16
N SER A 12 17.47 1.35 30.65
CA SER A 12 18.47 0.67 29.82
C SER A 12 17.81 -0.15 28.70
N GLU A 13 16.69 -0.82 28.97
CA GLU A 13 15.88 -1.49 27.95
C GLU A 13 15.41 -0.52 26.86
N LEU A 14 14.86 0.63 27.25
CA LEU A 14 14.43 1.66 26.30
C LEU A 14 15.59 2.20 25.47
N GLY A 15 16.78 2.35 26.07
CA GLY A 15 18.00 2.73 25.36
C GLY A 15 18.37 1.72 24.28
N ALA A 16 18.36 0.42 24.60
CA ALA A 16 18.65 -0.62 23.64
C ALA A 16 17.62 -0.66 22.48
N LEU A 17 16.34 -0.46 22.78
CA LEU A 17 15.28 -0.38 21.77
C LEU A 17 15.41 0.88 20.89
N ALA A 18 15.84 2.00 21.45
CA ALA A 18 16.08 3.22 20.68
C ALA A 18 17.24 3.05 19.68
N GLU A 19 18.33 2.38 20.09
CA GLU A 19 19.45 2.04 19.21
C GLU A 19 19.03 1.09 18.10
N ASP A 20 18.24 0.06 18.40
CA ASP A 20 17.70 -0.87 17.40
C ASP A 20 16.80 -0.15 16.38
N LEU A 21 15.90 0.70 16.86
CA LEU A 21 15.06 1.52 15.98
C LEU A 21 15.88 2.46 15.11
N GLY A 22 16.94 3.07 15.65
CA GLY A 22 17.84 3.93 14.88
C GLY A 22 18.49 3.20 13.71
N LYS A 23 18.95 1.96 13.93
CA LYS A 23 19.51 1.12 12.87
C LYS A 23 18.48 0.78 11.81
N ARG A 24 17.29 0.32 12.22
CA ARG A 24 16.20 -0.05 11.31
C ARG A 24 15.69 1.14 10.48
N LEU A 25 15.67 2.33 11.06
CA LEU A 25 15.34 3.56 10.33
C LEU A 25 16.42 3.90 9.31
N GLY A 26 17.70 3.80 9.67
CA GLY A 26 18.81 4.00 8.73
C GLY A 26 18.77 3.04 7.55
N GLU A 27 18.45 1.76 7.80
CA GLU A 27 18.24 0.76 6.75
C GLU A 27 17.05 1.10 5.85
N ALA A 28 15.90 1.47 6.44
CA ALA A 28 14.70 1.85 5.69
C ALA A 28 14.89 3.14 4.87
N GLU A 29 15.69 4.09 5.36
CA GLU A 29 16.07 5.30 4.64
C GLU A 29 17.00 4.99 3.47
N ALA A 30 17.99 4.09 3.67
CA ALA A 30 18.88 3.66 2.59
C ALA A 30 18.11 2.93 1.47
N GLU A 31 17.17 2.06 1.84
CA GLU A 31 16.26 1.38 0.91
C GLU A 31 15.34 2.36 0.17
N ALA A 32 14.79 3.36 0.89
CA ALA A 32 13.98 4.40 0.27
C ALA A 32 14.80 5.31 -0.67
N ALA A 33 16.05 5.60 -0.33
CA ALA A 33 16.95 6.39 -1.16
C ALA A 33 17.37 5.66 -2.45
N ALA A 34 17.44 4.32 -2.41
CA ALA A 34 17.72 3.51 -3.59
C ALA A 34 16.61 3.61 -4.67
N VAL A 35 15.39 4.03 -4.30
CA VAL A 35 14.27 4.19 -5.23
C VAL A 35 13.70 5.61 -5.16
N ALA A 36 14.21 6.49 -6.02
CA ALA A 36 13.75 7.87 -6.07
C ALA A 36 12.24 7.96 -6.39
N PRO A 37 11.46 8.76 -5.63
CA PRO A 37 10.04 8.93 -5.90
C PRO A 37 9.82 9.62 -7.25
N VAL A 38 9.06 8.97 -8.12
CA VAL A 38 8.77 9.48 -9.46
C VAL A 38 7.66 10.54 -9.37
N LYS A 39 7.87 11.71 -9.97
CA LYS A 39 6.81 12.73 -10.09
C LYS A 39 5.79 12.27 -11.15
N ALA A 40 4.51 12.26 -10.80
CA ALA A 40 3.39 11.97 -11.70
C ALA A 40 2.30 13.03 -11.58
N GLN A 41 1.31 13.00 -12.49
CA GLN A 41 0.14 13.87 -12.42
C GLN A 41 -1.14 13.05 -12.37
N VAL A 42 -2.04 13.38 -11.44
CA VAL A 42 -3.39 12.81 -11.33
C VAL A 42 -4.38 13.94 -11.51
N ALA A 43 -5.14 13.92 -12.61
CA ALA A 43 -6.09 14.99 -12.96
C ALA A 43 -5.48 16.41 -12.91
N GLY A 44 -4.25 16.56 -13.42
CA GLY A 44 -3.52 17.84 -13.41
C GLY A 44 -2.87 18.22 -12.08
N ARG A 45 -3.03 17.41 -11.03
CA ARG A 45 -2.36 17.60 -9.74
C ARG A 45 -1.07 16.79 -9.69
N ALA A 46 0.05 17.46 -9.44
CA ALA A 46 1.33 16.79 -9.22
C ALA A 46 1.29 15.92 -7.95
N VAL A 47 1.76 14.69 -8.07
CA VAL A 47 1.88 13.70 -6.99
C VAL A 47 3.24 13.01 -7.06
N LEU A 48 3.74 12.51 -5.93
CA LEU A 48 4.91 11.64 -5.90
C LEU A 48 4.44 10.19 -5.85
N LEU A 49 4.91 9.39 -6.80
CA LEU A 49 4.71 7.95 -6.79
C LEU A 49 5.56 7.35 -5.68
N ILE A 50 4.90 6.62 -4.79
CA ILE A 50 5.55 5.83 -3.76
C ILE A 50 5.82 4.44 -4.37
N PRO A 51 7.08 4.04 -4.52
CA PRO A 51 7.42 2.71 -5.01
C PRO A 51 6.86 1.62 -4.08
N HIS A 52 6.36 0.53 -4.67
CA HIS A 52 5.89 -0.62 -3.90
C HIS A 52 7.09 -1.33 -3.27
N ARG A 53 7.06 -1.56 -1.94
CA ARG A 53 8.19 -2.13 -1.17
C ARG A 53 8.14 -3.66 -0.98
N GLY A 54 7.06 -4.30 -1.40
CA GLY A 54 6.96 -5.77 -1.39
C GLY A 54 7.17 -6.35 -2.79
N ASP A 55 7.41 -7.66 -2.85
CA ASP A 55 7.26 -8.39 -4.11
C ASP A 55 5.87 -8.08 -4.69
N ALA A 56 5.83 -7.72 -5.97
CA ALA A 56 4.56 -7.53 -6.64
C ALA A 56 3.81 -8.87 -6.54
N PRO A 57 2.63 -8.92 -5.88
CA PRO A 57 1.90 -10.17 -5.77
C PRO A 57 1.63 -10.69 -7.18
N ASP A 58 1.85 -11.99 -7.40
CA ASP A 58 1.47 -12.62 -8.65
C ASP A 58 -0.01 -12.27 -8.91
N GLY A 59 -0.28 -11.73 -10.10
CA GLY A 59 -1.63 -11.36 -10.49
C GLY A 59 -2.61 -12.52 -10.43
N SER A 60 -2.14 -13.78 -10.37
CA SER A 60 -2.94 -14.97 -10.11
C SER A 60 -3.51 -15.06 -8.69
N ALA A 61 -2.86 -14.45 -7.69
CA ALA A 61 -3.29 -14.47 -6.29
C ALA A 61 -4.46 -13.51 -6.00
N LEU A 62 -4.79 -12.63 -6.94
CA LEU A 62 -5.91 -11.72 -6.82
C LEU A 62 -7.24 -12.44 -7.06
N PRO A 63 -8.32 -12.07 -6.35
CA PRO A 63 -9.64 -12.59 -6.66
C PRO A 63 -10.05 -12.27 -8.11
N ASP A 64 -10.84 -13.15 -8.72
CA ASP A 64 -11.19 -13.13 -10.15
C ASP A 64 -11.66 -11.77 -10.68
N ASP A 65 -12.48 -11.07 -9.91
CA ASP A 65 -13.01 -9.76 -10.30
C ASP A 65 -11.90 -8.73 -10.46
N TYR A 66 -10.90 -8.73 -9.58
CA TYR A 66 -9.73 -7.85 -9.67
C TYR A 66 -8.84 -8.21 -10.86
N ARG A 67 -8.67 -9.50 -11.14
CA ARG A 67 -7.88 -9.97 -12.30
C ARG A 67 -8.49 -9.51 -13.62
N LYS A 68 -9.82 -9.60 -13.75
CA LYS A 68 -10.57 -9.16 -14.94
C LYS A 68 -10.47 -7.65 -15.14
N ILE A 69 -10.63 -6.86 -14.07
CA ILE A 69 -10.47 -5.40 -14.12
C ILE A 69 -9.06 -5.03 -14.60
N LEU A 70 -8.02 -5.65 -14.04
CA LEU A 70 -6.65 -5.37 -14.42
C LEU A 70 -6.34 -5.78 -15.87
N ALA A 71 -6.96 -6.84 -16.39
CA ALA A 71 -6.82 -7.21 -17.79
C ALA A 71 -7.36 -6.11 -18.72
N VAL A 72 -8.54 -5.56 -18.43
CA VAL A 72 -9.12 -4.45 -19.20
C VAL A 72 -8.21 -3.20 -19.16
N VAL A 73 -7.72 -2.84 -17.97
CA VAL A 73 -6.84 -1.66 -17.80
C VAL A 73 -5.51 -1.83 -18.53
N ARG A 74 -4.91 -3.03 -18.49
CA ARG A 74 -3.66 -3.31 -19.23
C ARG A 74 -3.88 -3.24 -20.74
N THR A 75 -4.98 -3.80 -21.25
CA THR A 75 -5.33 -3.74 -22.68
C THR A 75 -5.50 -2.30 -23.16
N ALA A 76 -6.07 -1.42 -22.32
CA ALA A 76 -6.27 -0.01 -22.66
C ALA A 76 -4.95 0.81 -22.72
N GLY A 77 -3.87 0.34 -22.10
CA GLY A 77 -2.54 0.96 -22.21
C GLY A 77 -2.41 2.36 -21.61
N GLY A 78 -3.40 2.83 -20.85
CA GLY A 78 -3.44 4.17 -20.29
C GLY A 78 -4.56 4.38 -19.26
N PRO A 79 -4.78 5.60 -18.76
CA PRO A 79 -5.85 5.89 -17.81
C PRO A 79 -7.23 5.54 -18.37
N VAL A 80 -7.97 4.69 -17.65
CA VAL A 80 -9.30 4.20 -18.08
C VAL A 80 -10.40 4.78 -17.19
N GLN A 81 -11.51 5.20 -17.81
CA GLN A 81 -12.71 5.58 -17.06
C GLN A 81 -13.36 4.36 -16.44
N VAL A 82 -13.73 4.45 -15.15
CA VAL A 82 -14.40 3.37 -14.41
C VAL A 82 -15.65 2.86 -15.12
N ARG A 83 -16.40 3.78 -15.77
CA ARG A 83 -17.59 3.43 -16.56
C ARG A 83 -17.24 2.48 -17.71
N ALA A 84 -16.19 2.77 -18.48
CA ALA A 84 -15.76 1.95 -19.60
C ALA A 84 -15.32 0.55 -19.13
N VAL A 85 -14.63 0.46 -17.99
CA VAL A 85 -14.30 -0.84 -17.36
C VAL A 85 -15.56 -1.61 -16.97
N GLY A 86 -16.57 -0.93 -16.43
CA GLY A 86 -17.85 -1.55 -16.09
C GLY A 86 -18.60 -2.07 -17.32
N GLU A 87 -18.65 -1.28 -18.40
CA GLU A 87 -19.27 -1.66 -19.67
C GLU A 87 -18.57 -2.88 -20.30
N GLU A 88 -17.24 -2.90 -20.33
CA GLU A 88 -16.45 -4.04 -20.83
C GLU A 88 -16.68 -5.32 -20.01
N LEU A 89 -16.90 -5.19 -18.70
CA LEU A 89 -17.16 -6.32 -17.81
C LEU A 89 -18.65 -6.71 -17.75
N GLY A 90 -19.52 -6.05 -18.52
CA GLY A 90 -20.98 -6.26 -18.46
C GLY A 90 -21.60 -5.92 -17.10
N ARG A 91 -20.94 -5.05 -16.31
CA ARG A 91 -21.38 -4.64 -14.97
C ARG A 91 -21.88 -3.20 -14.96
N GLY A 92 -23.09 -2.99 -14.45
CA GLY A 92 -23.68 -1.65 -14.31
C GLY A 92 -22.93 -0.77 -13.30
N VAL A 93 -23.07 0.56 -13.44
CA VAL A 93 -22.43 1.61 -12.60
C VAL A 93 -22.73 1.52 -11.09
N GLY A 94 -23.64 0.64 -10.66
CA GLY A 94 -23.98 0.39 -9.25
C GLY A 94 -23.02 -0.54 -8.50
N TRP A 95 -22.04 -1.17 -9.17
CA TRP A 95 -21.16 -2.17 -8.54
C TRP A 95 -20.28 -1.59 -7.41
N LEU A 96 -19.94 -0.31 -7.44
CA LEU A 96 -19.19 0.38 -6.37
C LEU A 96 -20.03 0.64 -5.10
N ARG A 97 -21.36 0.64 -5.18
CA ARG A 97 -22.25 0.84 -4.01
C ARG A 97 -22.39 -0.45 -3.17
N GLY A 98 -22.14 -1.62 -3.75
CA GLY A 98 -22.35 -2.94 -3.13
C GLY A 98 -21.23 -3.44 -2.21
N ALA A 99 -20.02 -2.87 -2.25
CA ALA A 99 -18.88 -3.38 -1.48
C ALA A 99 -19.00 -3.15 0.05
N ARG A 100 -20.01 -2.42 0.53
CA ARG A 100 -20.30 -2.19 1.96
C ARG A 100 -21.68 -2.73 2.39
N ALA A 101 -22.22 -3.75 1.72
CA ALA A 101 -23.50 -4.37 2.08
C ALA A 101 -23.42 -5.90 2.21
N GLY A 102 -22.25 -6.41 2.62
CA GLY A 102 -22.00 -7.84 2.83
C GLY A 102 -21.34 -8.14 4.18
N ARG A 103 -21.97 -7.68 5.27
CA ARG A 103 -21.76 -8.24 6.61
C ARG A 103 -23.07 -8.15 7.37
N GLY A 104 -23.75 -9.28 7.47
CA GLY A 104 -25.04 -9.42 8.15
C GLY A 104 -25.84 -10.56 7.56
N VAL A 105 -25.41 -11.80 7.82
CA VAL A 105 -26.17 -12.79 8.60
C VAL A 105 -25.15 -13.60 9.40
#